data_AF-A0A9R0TL82-F1
#
_entry.id   AF-A0A9R0TL82-F1
#
_cell.length_a   1.000
_cell.length_b   1.000
_cell.length_c   1.000
_cell.angle_alpha   90.00
_cell.angle_beta   90.00
_cell.angle_gamma   90.00
#
_symmetry.space_group_name_H-M   'P 1'
#
loop_
_entity.id
_entity.type
_entity.pdbx_description
1 polymer ?
#
loop_
_entity_poly.entity_id
_entity_poly.type
_entity_poly.pdbx_seq_one_letter_code
_entity_poly.pdbx_strand_id
1 'polypeptide(L)'
;MSHAFGHEPRKSSQQQTEALASVPAHQARLHSIAHRRALFCLCNVLWLRPEKTRKRLRRQGVKGPKPTLLDGNAKEMKRIRHELKPMKKQDSNNYISTLFPHILVWKEIYGMYASFF
;
A
#
# COMPACT_ATOMS: atom_id res chain seq x y z
N MET A 1 15.01 25.33 65.50
CA MET A 1 14.92 24.86 64.09
C MET A 1 13.83 23.79 64.04
N SER A 2 12.59 24.18 63.77
CA SER A 2 11.47 23.25 63.67
C SER A 2 11.11 23.07 62.20
N HIS A 3 11.49 21.93 61.63
CA HIS A 3 11.10 21.55 60.28
C HIS A 3 9.60 21.24 60.27
N ALA A 4 8.82 22.09 59.60
CA ALA A 4 7.43 21.82 59.28
C ALA A 4 7.38 20.64 58.29
N PHE A 5 7.00 19.47 58.78
CA PHE A 5 6.70 18.31 57.95
C PHE A 5 5.36 18.59 57.25
N GLY A 6 5.44 19.13 56.02
CA GLY A 6 4.27 19.40 55.20
C GLY A 6 3.52 18.11 54.89
N HIS A 7 2.29 18.02 55.37
CA HIS A 7 1.36 16.94 55.05
C HIS A 7 1.02 16.99 53.56
N GLU A 8 1.45 16.00 52.79
CA GLU A 8 1.03 15.83 51.40
C GLU A 8 -0.44 15.36 51.40
N PRO A 9 -1.37 16.04 50.70
CA PRO A 9 -2.76 15.65 50.70
C PRO A 9 -2.94 14.29 50.01
N ARG A 10 -3.31 13.26 50.77
CA ARG A 10 -3.78 11.97 50.24
C ARG A 10 -4.95 12.26 49.31
N LYS A 11 -4.73 12.09 48.00
CA LYS A 11 -5.80 12.10 47.00
C LYS A 11 -6.90 11.14 47.49
N SER A 12 -8.15 11.62 47.49
CA SER A 12 -9.30 10.83 47.95
C SER A 12 -9.33 9.50 47.19
N SER A 13 -9.53 8.38 47.89
CA SER A 13 -9.55 7.04 47.30
C SER A 13 -10.46 6.95 46.07
N GLN A 14 -11.53 7.76 46.04
CA GLN A 14 -12.45 7.89 44.89
C GLN A 14 -11.77 8.47 43.64
N GLN A 15 -11.00 9.55 43.78
CA GLN A 15 -10.21 10.11 42.68
C GLN A 15 -9.18 9.12 42.14
N GLN A 16 -8.61 8.30 43.03
CA GLN A 16 -7.66 7.27 42.62
C GLN A 16 -8.34 6.11 41.90
N THR A 17 -9.54 5.68 42.34
CA THR A 17 -10.33 4.66 41.63
C THR A 17 -10.87 5.14 40.29
N GLU A 18 -11.28 6.40 40.17
CA GLU A 18 -11.73 7.00 38.90
C GLU A 18 -10.57 7.14 37.91
N ALA A 19 -9.39 7.55 38.40
CA ALA A 19 -8.19 7.61 37.59
C ALA A 19 -7.80 6.22 37.04
N LEU A 20 -7.78 5.20 37.89
CA LEU A 20 -7.52 3.80 37.50
C LEU A 20 -8.55 3.25 36.50
N ALA A 21 -9.83 3.58 36.67
CA ALA A 21 -10.90 3.16 35.76
C ALA A 21 -10.84 3.87 34.38
N SER A 22 -10.24 5.06 34.30
CA SER A 22 -10.12 5.83 33.05
C SER A 22 -8.96 5.37 32.14
N VAL A 23 -7.94 4.70 32.68
CA VAL A 23 -6.77 4.19 31.96
C VAL A 23 -7.14 3.29 30.76
N PRO A 24 -7.97 2.24 30.91
CA PRO A 24 -8.33 1.38 29.78
C PRO A 24 -9.12 2.13 28.70
N ALA A 25 -9.96 3.10 29.09
CA ALA A 25 -10.72 3.92 28.14
C ALA A 25 -9.81 4.88 27.34
N HIS A 26 -8.77 5.44 27.98
CA HIS A 26 -7.76 6.24 27.31
C HIS A 26 -6.92 5.38 26.36
N GLN A 27 -6.50 4.20 26.81
CA GLN A 27 -5.70 3.27 26.01
C GLN A 27 -6.46 2.76 24.78
N ALA A 28 -7.75 2.43 24.91
CA ALA A 28 -8.61 2.06 23.79
C ALA A 28 -8.75 3.20 22.76
N ARG A 29 -8.87 4.45 23.23
CA ARG A 29 -8.94 5.64 22.35
C ARG A 29 -7.66 5.84 21.56
N LEU A 30 -6.50 5.69 22.21
CA LEU A 30 -5.20 5.80 21.56
C LEU A 30 -4.99 4.70 20.51
N HIS A 31 -5.34 3.46 20.82
CA HIS A 31 -5.24 2.34 19.89
C HIS A 31 -6.15 2.55 18.67
N SER A 32 -7.37 3.06 18.88
CA SER A 32 -8.31 3.39 17.81
C SER A 32 -7.78 4.50 16.89
N ILE A 33 -7.17 5.55 17.46
CA ILE A 33 -6.52 6.63 16.69
C ILE A 33 -5.31 6.10 15.93
N ALA A 34 -4.45 5.32 16.58
CA ALA A 34 -3.27 4.73 15.96
C ALA A 34 -3.65 3.82 14.79
N HIS A 35 -4.69 2.99 14.95
CA HIS A 35 -5.21 2.13 13.89
C HIS A 35 -5.72 2.94 12.69
N ARG A 36 -6.53 3.97 12.93
CA ARG A 36 -7.00 4.86 11.85
C ARG A 36 -5.85 5.56 11.12
N ARG A 37 -4.83 6.04 11.86
CA ARG A 37 -3.64 6.66 11.28
C ARG A 37 -2.83 5.67 10.46
N ALA A 38 -2.63 4.44 10.97
CA ALA A 38 -1.95 3.38 10.26
C ALA A 38 -2.65 3.03 8.94
N LEU A 39 -3.98 2.85 8.98
CA LEU A 39 -4.78 2.60 7.77
C LEU A 39 -4.68 3.75 6.77
N PHE A 40 -4.76 5.00 7.23
CA PHE A 40 -4.60 6.17 6.38
C PHE A 40 -3.21 6.23 5.73
N CYS A 41 -2.14 6.01 6.50
CA CYS A 41 -0.77 5.96 5.98
C CYS A 41 -0.61 4.83 4.95
N LEU A 42 -1.17 3.65 5.23
CA LEU A 42 -1.13 2.51 4.34
C LEU A 42 -1.82 2.82 3.00
N CYS A 43 -3.04 3.36 3.03
CA CYS A 43 -3.76 3.79 1.83
C CYS A 43 -2.98 4.87 1.05
N ASN A 44 -2.37 5.84 1.75
CA ASN A 44 -1.57 6.88 1.09
C ASN A 44 -0.36 6.32 0.35
N VAL A 45 0.37 5.40 0.98
CA VAL A 45 1.59 4.82 0.41
C VAL A 45 1.26 3.82 -0.69
N LEU A 46 0.29 2.93 -0.47
CA LEU A 46 -0.07 1.89 -1.43
C LEU A 46 -0.88 2.41 -2.63
N TRP A 47 -1.63 3.51 -2.47
CA TRP A 47 -2.53 4.01 -3.52
C TRP A 47 -2.18 5.39 -4.03
N LEU A 48 -2.13 6.39 -3.14
CA LEU A 48 -2.03 7.80 -3.56
C LEU A 48 -0.67 8.13 -4.18
N ARG A 49 0.43 7.60 -3.63
CA ARG A 49 1.78 7.79 -4.20
C ARG A 49 1.92 7.16 -5.60
N PRO A 50 1.64 5.86 -5.81
CA PRO A 50 1.77 5.25 -7.14
C PRO A 50 0.82 5.86 -8.16
N GLU A 51 -0.41 6.21 -7.78
CA GLU A 51 -1.37 6.83 -8.70
C GLU A 51 -0.92 8.23 -9.15
N LYS A 52 -0.30 9.03 -8.27
CA LYS A 52 0.29 10.32 -8.65
C LYS A 52 1.39 10.15 -9.71
N THR A 53 2.27 9.17 -9.53
CA THR A 53 3.33 8.86 -10.50
C THR A 53 2.73 8.42 -11.84
N ARG A 54 1.73 7.52 -11.82
CA ARG A 54 1.01 7.07 -13.03
C ARG A 54 0.32 8.21 -13.76
N LYS A 55 -0.33 9.13 -13.03
CA LYS A 55 -0.93 10.33 -13.61
C LYS A 55 0.10 11.25 -14.26
N ARG A 56 1.32 11.35 -13.70
CA ARG A 56 2.42 12.10 -14.31
C ARG A 56 2.89 11.44 -15.61
N LEU A 57 3.10 10.13 -15.61
CA LEU A 57 3.48 9.36 -16.80
C LEU A 57 2.43 9.47 -17.91
N ARG A 58 1.14 9.30 -17.58
CA ARG A 58 0.03 9.43 -18.54
C ARG A 58 -0.02 10.82 -19.17
N ARG A 59 0.26 11.87 -18.40
CA ARG A 59 0.36 13.26 -18.92
C ARG A 59 1.55 13.46 -19.85
N GLN A 60 2.61 12.67 -19.72
CA GLN A 60 3.75 12.66 -20.63
C GLN A 60 3.49 11.81 -21.90
N GLY A 61 2.27 11.32 -22.10
CA GLY A 61 1.91 10.48 -23.24
C GLY A 61 2.26 9.00 -23.07
N VAL A 62 2.81 8.62 -21.91
CA VAL A 62 3.15 7.23 -21.59
C VAL A 62 1.87 6.46 -21.27
N LYS A 63 1.47 5.59 -22.19
CA LYS A 63 0.33 4.68 -22.03
C LYS A 63 0.81 3.37 -21.38
N GLY A 64 -0.09 2.60 -20.80
CA GLY A 64 0.28 1.33 -20.19
C GLY A 64 -0.93 0.58 -19.62
N PRO A 65 -0.74 -0.69 -19.26
CA PRO A 65 -1.77 -1.50 -18.64
C PRO A 65 -2.26 -0.87 -17.34
N LYS A 66 -3.56 -0.93 -17.10
CA LYS A 66 -4.15 -0.47 -15.84
C LYS A 66 -3.70 -1.42 -14.73
N PRO A 67 -3.06 -0.92 -13.66
CA PRO A 67 -2.67 -1.77 -12.54
C PRO A 67 -3.91 -2.32 -11.85
N THR A 68 -3.86 -3.59 -11.46
CA THR A 68 -4.85 -4.17 -10.55
C THR A 68 -4.41 -3.90 -9.11
N LEU A 69 -5.37 -3.67 -8.20
CA LEU A 69 -5.11 -3.51 -6.76
C LEU A 69 -4.28 -4.69 -6.21
N LEU A 70 -3.28 -4.38 -5.37
CA LEU A 70 -2.35 -5.31 -4.68
C LEU A 70 -1.37 -6.10 -5.56
N ASP A 71 -1.84 -6.75 -6.63
CA ASP A 71 -1.00 -7.58 -7.53
C ASP A 71 -0.38 -6.79 -8.69
N GLY A 72 -0.75 -5.52 -8.86
CA GLY A 72 -0.29 -4.68 -9.96
C GLY A 72 -0.62 -5.29 -11.33
N ASN A 73 0.38 -5.33 -12.21
CA ASN A 73 0.26 -5.93 -13.54
C ASN A 73 0.61 -7.44 -13.55
N ALA A 74 1.03 -8.03 -12.42
CA ALA A 74 1.52 -9.40 -12.37
C ALA A 74 0.43 -10.43 -12.70
N LYS A 75 -0.82 -10.15 -12.31
CA LYS A 75 -1.99 -10.97 -12.66
C LYS A 75 -2.21 -11.00 -14.17
N GLU A 76 -2.13 -9.85 -14.83
CA GLU A 76 -2.25 -9.75 -16.29
C GLU A 76 -1.08 -10.44 -17.00
N MET A 77 0.14 -10.29 -16.49
CA MET A 77 1.31 -11.03 -17.02
C MET A 77 1.12 -12.55 -16.91
N LYS A 78 0.54 -13.06 -15.81
CA LYS A 78 0.23 -14.48 -15.64
C LYS A 78 -0.85 -14.93 -16.62
N ARG A 79 -1.90 -14.12 -16.81
CA ARG A 79 -2.96 -14.37 -17.79
C ARG A 79 -2.40 -14.47 -19.21
N ILE A 80 -1.65 -13.46 -19.65
CA ILE A 80 -1.03 -13.43 -20.99
C ILE A 80 -0.09 -14.63 -21.19
N ARG A 81 0.71 -14.99 -20.17
CA ARG A 81 1.54 -16.21 -20.23
C ARG A 81 0.72 -17.47 -20.41
N HIS A 82 -0.43 -17.58 -19.75
CA HIS A 82 -1.30 -18.74 -19.85
C HIS A 82 -2.00 -18.81 -21.22
N GLU A 83 -2.48 -17.68 -21.73
CA GLU A 83 -3.17 -17.57 -23.03
C GLU A 83 -2.22 -17.83 -24.22
N LEU A 84 -0.95 -17.44 -24.11
CA LEU A 84 0.05 -17.63 -25.17
C LEU A 84 0.84 -18.93 -25.08
N LYS A 85 0.74 -19.69 -23.98
CA LYS A 85 1.31 -21.05 -23.86
C LYS A 85 0.92 -21.98 -25.04
N PRO A 86 -0.36 -22.06 -25.48
CA PRO A 86 -0.74 -22.91 -26.61
C PRO A 86 -0.28 -22.39 -27.98
N MET A 87 0.15 -21.12 -28.07
CA MET A 87 0.49 -20.45 -29.34
C MET A 87 1.98 -20.52 -29.70
N LYS A 88 2.80 -21.18 -28.86
CA LYS A 88 4.23 -21.43 -29.08
C LYS A 88 4.45 -22.43 -30.22
N LYS A 89 4.17 -22.05 -31.46
CA LYS A 89 4.86 -22.63 -32.62
C LYS A 89 6.23 -21.98 -32.70
N GLN A 90 7.24 -22.84 -32.82
CA GLN A 90 8.65 -22.60 -32.56
C GLN A 90 9.28 -21.67 -33.61
N ASP A 91 9.16 -20.35 -33.45
CA ASP A 91 10.07 -19.41 -34.10
C ASP A 91 11.34 -19.28 -33.25
N SER A 92 12.38 -20.01 -33.66
CA SER A 92 13.68 -20.14 -32.98
C SER A 92 14.43 -18.82 -32.75
N ASN A 93 14.06 -17.76 -33.46
CA ASN A 93 14.75 -16.47 -33.41
C ASN A 93 14.17 -15.47 -32.38
N ASN A 94 13.03 -15.74 -31.74
CA ASN A 94 12.38 -14.75 -30.87
C ASN A 94 12.28 -15.21 -29.41
N TYR A 95 13.44 -15.30 -28.75
CA TYR A 95 13.55 -15.69 -27.34
C TYR A 95 12.79 -14.76 -26.38
N ILE A 96 12.61 -13.48 -26.76
CA ILE A 96 11.84 -12.48 -26.00
C ILE A 96 10.37 -12.91 -25.86
N SER A 97 9.77 -13.51 -26.90
CA SER A 97 8.40 -14.05 -26.86
C SER A 97 8.24 -15.17 -25.84
N THR A 98 9.32 -15.88 -25.54
CA THR A 98 9.32 -17.01 -24.60
C THR A 98 9.49 -16.54 -23.16
N LEU A 99 10.39 -15.58 -22.92
CA LEU A 99 10.70 -15.07 -21.59
C LEU A 99 9.68 -14.01 -21.11
N PHE A 100 9.28 -13.10 -22.00
CA PHE A 100 8.45 -11.94 -21.67
C PHE A 100 7.30 -11.72 -22.69
N PRO A 101 6.40 -12.70 -22.87
CA PRO A 101 5.32 -12.62 -23.87
C PRO A 101 4.38 -11.41 -23.67
N HIS A 102 4.22 -10.95 -22.43
CA HIS A 102 3.40 -9.79 -22.10
C HIS A 102 3.95 -8.46 -22.64
N ILE A 103 5.27 -8.33 -22.82
CA ILE A 103 5.87 -7.11 -23.41
C ILE A 103 5.44 -6.97 -24.87
N LEU A 104 5.38 -8.08 -25.61
CA LEU A 104 4.96 -8.07 -27.01
C LEU A 104 3.49 -7.67 -27.16
N VAL A 105 2.62 -8.28 -26.35
CA VAL A 105 1.17 -7.94 -26.31
C VAL A 105 0.98 -6.48 -25.94
N TRP A 106 1.69 -5.97 -24.95
CA TRP A 106 1.56 -4.56 -24.56
C TRP A 106 2.17 -3.59 -25.57
N LYS A 107 3.23 -3.98 -26.29
CA LYS A 107 3.77 -3.19 -27.40
C LYS A 107 2.74 -3.06 -28.53
N GLU A 108 1.98 -4.11 -28.81
CA GLU A 108 0.90 -4.07 -29.80
C GLU A 108 -0.27 -3.18 -29.36
N ILE A 109 -0.68 -3.28 -28.09
CA ILE A 109 -1.83 -2.53 -27.56
C ILE A 109 -1.52 -1.05 -27.30
N TYR A 110 -0.32 -0.75 -26.79
CA TYR A 110 0.03 0.59 -26.28
C TYR A 110 1.13 1.30 -27.09
N GLY A 111 1.81 0.60 -27.99
CA GLY A 111 2.91 1.13 -28.80
C GLY A 111 4.27 1.13 -28.09
N MET A 112 5.27 1.73 -28.73
CA MET A 112 6.68 1.69 -28.27
C MET A 112 6.95 2.49 -26.99
N TYR A 113 6.07 3.43 -26.64
CA TYR A 113 6.17 4.27 -25.44
C TYR A 113 5.34 3.73 -24.25
N ALA A 114 5.08 2.43 -24.25
CA ALA A 114 4.34 1.78 -23.17
C ALA A 114 5.19 1.72 -21.89
N SER A 115 4.70 2.26 -20.77
CA SER A 115 5.29 1.98 -19.46
C SER A 115 4.75 0.68 -18.92
N PHE A 116 5.66 -0.22 -18.57
CA PHE A 116 5.36 -1.55 -18.06
C PHE A 116 5.24 -1.60 -16.52
N PHE A 117 5.40 -0.46 -15.84
CA PHE A 117 5.41 -0.31 -14.38
C PHE A 117 4.08 0.25 -13.81
#